data_AF-A0A1G9ZMW0-F1
#
_entry.id   AF-A0A1G9ZMW0-F1
#
_cell.length_a   1.000
_cell.length_b   1.000
_cell.length_c   1.000
_cell.angle_alpha   90.00
_cell.angle_beta   90.00
_cell.angle_gamma   90.00
#
_symmetry.space_group_name_H-M   'P 1'
#
loop_
_entity.id
_entity.type
_entity.pdbx_description
1 polymer ?
#
loop_
_entity_poly.entity_id
_entity_poly.type
_entity_poly.pdbx_seq_one_letter_code
_entity_poly.pdbx_strand_id
1 'polypeptide(L)'
;MSLRHGLLGLLAEGPASGYDLARRFQEGLNSIWPAQHPQIYSELSRLAKAGLIEVDSHGPRRRTAYRITDAGLAEVRRWLAEEPVDHSFRMESLLRSFFFWLMEPGDLKRRLTEEAAYYAQFAASLREYADSKDRGEWGTGERTRAQRIGVEAAVRVNEALAAWARWALETDLMADEEFGRPRGAAPAEGARSPERGGDTAARGPAGG
;
A
#
# COMPACT_ATOMS: atom_id res chain seq x y z
N MET A 1 7.06 13.74 1.20
CA MET A 1 8.50 13.44 1.00
C MET A 1 8.80 12.60 -0.24
N SER A 2 7.93 11.72 -0.72
CA SER A 2 8.33 10.81 -1.82
C SER A 2 8.11 11.33 -3.25
N LEU A 3 7.17 12.24 -3.53
CA LEU A 3 6.95 12.73 -4.92
C LEU A 3 8.20 13.43 -5.48
N ARG A 4 8.86 14.24 -4.64
CA ARG A 4 10.15 14.87 -4.92
C ARG A 4 11.19 13.85 -5.39
N HIS A 5 11.42 12.82 -4.58
CA HIS A 5 12.41 11.78 -4.84
C HIS A 5 12.02 10.87 -5.99
N GLY A 6 10.73 10.59 -6.18
CA GLY A 6 10.24 9.86 -7.34
C GLY A 6 10.50 10.62 -8.64
N LEU A 7 10.28 11.94 -8.67
CA LEU A 7 10.61 12.77 -9.83
C LEU A 7 12.12 12.82 -10.10
N LEU A 8 12.95 12.93 -9.06
CA LEU A 8 14.41 12.84 -9.20
C LEU A 8 14.84 11.47 -9.72
N GLY A 9 14.27 10.38 -9.21
CA GLY A 9 14.52 9.02 -9.68
C GLY A 9 14.19 8.84 -11.16
N LEU A 10 13.04 9.36 -11.61
CA LEU A 10 12.65 9.32 -13.03
C LEU A 10 13.56 10.18 -13.92
N LEU A 11 14.03 11.32 -13.42
CA LEU A 11 14.96 12.20 -14.15
C LEU A 11 16.40 11.67 -14.17
N ALA A 12 16.76 10.79 -13.22
CA ALA A 12 18.02 10.05 -13.26
C ALA A 12 18.07 9.03 -14.40
N GLU A 13 16.93 8.64 -14.96
CA GLU A 13 16.86 7.80 -16.17
C GLU A 13 17.14 8.60 -17.45
N GLY A 14 17.03 9.93 -17.39
CA GLY A 14 17.29 10.84 -18.49
C GLY A 14 16.31 12.02 -18.53
N PRO A 15 16.59 13.04 -19.37
CA PRO A 15 15.76 14.22 -19.47
C PRO A 15 14.32 13.90 -19.87
N ALA A 16 13.36 14.62 -19.29
CA ALA A 16 11.94 14.40 -19.54
C ALA A 16 11.13 15.70 -19.36
N SER A 17 10.07 15.86 -20.14
CA SER A 17 9.10 16.93 -19.90
C SER A 17 8.19 16.61 -18.72
N GLY A 18 7.58 17.62 -18.10
CA GLY A 18 6.61 17.39 -17.03
C GLY A 18 5.44 16.48 -17.45
N TYR A 19 5.06 16.53 -18.73
CA TYR A 19 4.06 15.62 -19.30
C TYR A 19 4.56 14.18 -19.35
N ASP A 20 5.81 13.96 -19.80
CA ASP A 20 6.40 12.63 -19.86
C ASP A 20 6.55 12.03 -18.46
N LEU A 21 6.98 12.84 -17.49
CA LEU A 21 7.07 12.44 -16.09
C LEU A 21 5.71 12.07 -15.52
N ALA A 22 4.66 12.85 -15.80
CA ALA A 22 3.31 12.53 -15.36
C ALA A 22 2.81 11.21 -15.95
N ARG A 23 3.06 10.96 -17.23
CA ARG A 23 2.74 9.68 -17.88
C ARG A 23 3.53 8.51 -17.26
N ARG A 24 4.84 8.65 -17.08
CA ARG A 24 5.68 7.61 -16.44
C ARG A 24 5.25 7.32 -15.01
N PHE A 25 4.83 8.34 -14.25
CA PHE A 25 4.23 8.16 -12.94
C PHE A 25 2.95 7.32 -13.04
N GLN A 26 2.04 7.64 -13.96
CA GLN A 26 0.80 6.90 -14.17
C GLN A 26 1.02 5.43 -14.56
N GLU A 27 2.00 5.16 -15.41
CA GLU A 27 2.28 3.82 -15.94
C GLU A 27 3.06 2.93 -14.95
N GLY A 28 4.01 3.48 -14.19
CA GLY A 28 4.96 2.67 -13.41
C GLY A 28 4.90 2.84 -11.89
N LEU A 29 4.42 3.98 -11.40
CA LEU A 29 4.50 4.33 -9.96
C LEU A 29 3.13 4.61 -9.33
N ASN A 30 2.08 4.84 -10.10
CA ASN A 30 0.77 5.25 -9.58
C ASN A 30 0.11 4.19 -8.68
N SER A 31 0.46 2.92 -8.89
CA SER A 31 0.07 1.80 -8.03
C SER A 31 0.68 1.89 -6.62
N ILE A 32 1.85 2.52 -6.50
CA ILE A 32 2.65 2.59 -5.26
C ILE A 32 2.54 3.97 -4.63
N TRP A 33 2.55 5.01 -5.46
CA TRP A 33 2.48 6.41 -5.06
C TRP A 33 1.58 7.20 -6.02
N PRO A 34 0.28 7.31 -5.73
CA PRO A 34 -0.62 8.10 -6.56
C PRO A 34 -0.22 9.58 -6.49
N ALA A 35 -0.05 10.20 -7.65
CA ALA A 35 0.27 11.62 -7.78
C ALA A 35 -0.58 12.26 -8.87
N GLN A 36 -1.21 13.39 -8.54
CA GLN A 36 -2.03 14.13 -9.49
C GLN A 36 -1.17 15.05 -10.35
N HIS A 37 -1.57 15.27 -11.61
CA HIS A 37 -0.85 16.13 -12.56
C HIS A 37 -0.43 17.49 -11.96
N PRO A 38 -1.32 18.26 -11.28
CA PRO A 38 -0.94 19.54 -10.70
C PRO A 38 0.17 19.45 -9.64
N GLN A 39 0.21 18.35 -8.88
CA GLN A 39 1.23 18.13 -7.86
C GLN A 39 2.60 17.93 -8.50
N ILE A 40 2.67 17.23 -9.65
CA ILE A 40 3.90 17.00 -10.39
C ILE A 40 4.49 18.33 -10.88
N TYR A 41 3.70 19.18 -11.54
CA TYR A 41 4.19 20.47 -12.04
C TYR A 41 4.60 21.43 -10.92
N SER A 42 3.84 21.45 -9.82
CA SER A 42 4.20 22.22 -8.63
C SER A 42 5.53 21.75 -8.04
N GLU A 43 5.73 20.43 -7.97
CA GLU A 43 6.96 19.86 -7.40
C GLU A 43 8.18 20.06 -8.31
N LEU A 44 8.02 19.96 -9.64
CA LEU A 44 9.07 20.31 -10.59
C LEU A 44 9.53 21.76 -10.42
N SER A 45 8.59 22.68 -10.20
CA SER A 45 8.92 24.08 -9.94
C SER A 45 9.72 24.26 -8.64
N ARG A 46 9.44 23.47 -7.60
CA ARG A 46 10.20 23.48 -6.34
C ARG A 46 11.58 22.89 -6.51
N LEU A 47 11.69 21.76 -7.21
CA LEU A 47 12.97 21.11 -7.51
C LEU A 47 13.91 22.03 -8.30
N ALA A 48 13.38 22.75 -9.30
CA ALA A 48 14.15 23.70 -10.09
C ALA A 48 14.65 24.88 -9.22
N LYS A 49 13.77 25.44 -8.38
CA LYS A 49 14.15 26.49 -7.42
C LYS A 49 15.20 26.02 -6.40
N ALA A 50 15.19 24.74 -6.05
CA ALA A 50 16.17 24.14 -5.15
C ALA A 50 17.48 23.73 -5.85
N GLY A 51 17.63 23.96 -7.17
CA GLY A 51 18.82 23.60 -7.93
C GLY A 51 19.03 22.09 -8.11
N LEU A 52 18.01 21.27 -7.85
CA LEU A 52 18.09 19.81 -7.97
C LEU A 52 17.79 19.31 -9.39
N ILE A 53 17.12 20.14 -10.18
CA ILE A 53 16.89 19.90 -11.59
C ILE A 53 17.12 21.22 -12.33
N GLU A 54 17.38 21.12 -13.62
CA GLU A 54 17.50 22.28 -14.49
C GLU A 54 16.82 22.04 -15.83
N VAL A 55 16.55 23.13 -16.55
CA VAL A 55 15.97 23.04 -17.90
C VAL A 55 17.02 22.45 -18.83
N ASP A 56 16.68 21.33 -19.44
CA ASP A 56 17.51 20.66 -20.42
C ASP A 56 17.30 21.27 -21.81
N SER A 57 16.04 21.35 -22.24
CA SER A 57 15.67 21.83 -23.56
C SER A 57 14.25 22.35 -23.62
N HIS A 58 13.98 23.20 -24.61
CA HIS A 58 12.63 23.66 -24.96
C HIS A 58 12.21 22.94 -26.24
N GLY A 59 11.33 21.95 -26.10
CA GLY A 59 10.78 21.20 -27.22
C GLY A 59 9.67 21.96 -27.98
N PRO A 60 9.08 21.32 -29.01
CA PRO A 60 7.97 21.86 -29.76
C PRO A 60 6.81 22.28 -28.84
N ARG A 61 6.12 23.37 -29.19
CA ARG A 61 5.01 23.97 -28.40
C ARG A 61 5.39 24.40 -26.97
N ARG A 62 6.63 24.88 -26.76
CA ARG A 62 7.15 25.34 -25.45
C ARG A 62 7.13 24.26 -24.36
N ARG A 63 7.19 22.98 -24.72
CA ARG A 63 7.35 21.91 -23.72
C ARG A 63 8.76 21.97 -23.13
N THR A 64 8.86 22.31 -21.86
CA THR A 64 10.14 22.35 -21.14
C THR A 64 10.50 20.95 -20.69
N ALA A 65 11.65 20.45 -21.13
CA ALA A 65 12.27 19.26 -20.60
C ALA A 65 13.21 19.63 -19.45
N TYR A 66 13.25 18.80 -18.42
CA TYR A 66 14.12 18.95 -17.28
C TYR A 66 15.14 17.80 -17.27
N ARG A 67 16.34 18.06 -16.74
CA ARG A 67 17.28 17.01 -16.32
C ARG A 67 17.68 17.20 -14.87
N ILE A 68 18.09 16.10 -14.25
CA ILE A 68 18.64 16.11 -12.89
C ILE A 68 20.02 16.77 -12.87
N THR A 69 20.34 17.51 -11.80
CA THR A 69 21.69 18.05 -11.54
C THR A 69 22.50 17.07 -10.66
N ASP A 70 23.80 17.29 -10.53
CA ASP A 70 24.63 16.50 -9.60
C ASP A 70 24.12 16.59 -8.15
N ALA A 71 23.62 17.76 -7.74
CA ALA A 71 23.00 17.95 -6.44
C ALA A 71 21.69 17.15 -6.31
N GLY A 72 20.87 17.10 -7.35
CA GLY A 72 19.66 16.27 -7.38
C GLY A 72 19.98 14.78 -7.29
N LEU A 73 21.04 14.32 -7.97
CA LEU A 73 21.47 12.93 -7.93
C LEU A 73 22.06 12.56 -6.57
N ALA A 74 22.83 13.45 -5.94
CA ALA A 74 23.31 13.27 -4.57
C ALA A 74 22.14 13.17 -3.59
N GLU A 75 21.13 14.03 -3.73
CA GLU A 75 19.95 14.02 -2.86
C GLU A 75 19.16 12.71 -2.96
N VAL A 76 18.89 12.19 -4.16
CA VAL A 76 18.14 10.93 -4.29
C VAL A 76 18.93 9.74 -3.72
N ARG A 77 20.26 9.74 -3.87
CA ARG A 77 21.14 8.70 -3.28
C ARG A 77 21.16 8.78 -1.75
N ARG A 78 21.29 9.98 -1.19
CA ARG A 78 21.20 10.23 0.26
C ARG A 78 19.87 9.73 0.80
N TRP A 79 18.77 10.10 0.15
CA TRP A 79 17.42 9.66 0.55
C TRP A 79 17.29 8.13 0.55
N LEU A 80 17.81 7.44 -0.47
CA LEU A 80 17.78 5.97 -0.53
C LEU A 80 18.63 5.28 0.54
N ALA A 81 19.74 5.90 0.98
CA ALA A 81 20.72 5.28 1.85
C ALA A 81 20.54 5.63 3.34
N GLU A 82 20.09 6.84 3.63
CA GLU A 82 20.16 7.42 4.98
C GLU A 82 18.80 7.73 5.58
N GLU A 83 17.78 8.01 4.75
CA GLU A 83 16.47 8.37 5.26
C GLU A 83 15.69 7.12 5.67
N PRO A 84 15.24 7.01 6.94
CA PRO A 84 14.39 5.90 7.36
C PRO A 84 13.11 5.84 6.52
N VAL A 85 12.70 4.64 6.14
CA VAL A 85 11.43 4.43 5.44
C VAL A 85 10.29 4.72 6.40
N ASP A 86 9.34 5.56 5.99
CA ASP A 86 8.09 5.72 6.71
C ASP A 86 7.23 4.46 6.52
N HIS A 87 7.03 3.72 7.60
CA HIS A 87 6.23 2.50 7.61
C HIS A 87 4.73 2.77 7.86
N SER A 88 4.30 4.03 7.88
CA SER A 88 2.88 4.36 8.03
C SER A 88 2.07 3.80 6.86
N PHE A 89 1.16 2.88 7.18
CA PHE A 89 0.36 2.16 6.20
C PHE A 89 -1.08 2.67 6.23
N ARG A 90 -1.48 3.40 5.17
CA ARG A 90 -2.81 4.03 5.08
C ARG A 90 -3.61 3.39 3.97
N MET A 91 -4.50 2.47 4.34
CA MET A 91 -5.39 1.78 3.41
C MET A 91 -6.84 1.91 3.86
N GLU A 92 -7.66 2.54 3.02
CA GLU A 92 -9.08 2.74 3.31
C GLU A 92 -9.82 1.41 3.44
N SER A 93 -9.54 0.43 2.58
CA SER A 93 -10.16 -0.91 2.62
C SER A 93 -9.93 -1.60 3.96
N LEU A 94 -8.70 -1.56 4.48
CA LEU A 94 -8.38 -2.11 5.79
C LEU A 94 -8.97 -1.29 6.93
N LEU A 95 -8.93 0.05 6.85
CA LEU A 95 -9.57 0.91 7.86
C LEU A 95 -11.07 0.62 7.97
N ARG A 96 -11.76 0.49 6.84
CA ARG A 96 -13.19 0.15 6.80
C ARG A 96 -13.49 -1.20 7.43
N SER A 97 -12.53 -2.14 7.39
CA SER A 97 -12.71 -3.46 7.98
C SER A 97 -12.88 -3.47 9.49
N PHE A 98 -12.29 -2.52 10.20
CA PHE A 98 -12.50 -2.31 11.63
C PHE A 98 -13.95 -1.92 11.97
N PHE A 99 -14.71 -1.48 10.97
CA PHE A 99 -16.08 -0.99 11.12
C PHE A 99 -17.11 -1.86 10.40
N PHE A 100 -16.74 -3.07 9.94
CA PHE A 100 -17.67 -3.97 9.25
C PHE A 100 -18.88 -4.37 10.10
N TRP A 101 -18.76 -4.34 11.44
CA TRP A 101 -19.87 -4.58 12.37
C TRP A 101 -21.02 -3.55 12.27
N LEU A 102 -20.78 -2.41 11.61
CA LEU A 102 -21.81 -1.40 11.33
C LEU A 102 -22.57 -1.66 10.02
N MET A 103 -22.19 -2.67 9.24
CA MET A 103 -22.76 -2.93 7.92
C MET A 103 -23.81 -4.05 7.98
N GLU A 104 -24.85 -3.92 7.14
CA GLU A 104 -25.78 -5.02 6.89
C GLU A 104 -25.04 -6.20 6.23
N PRO A 105 -25.30 -7.47 6.62
CA PRO A 105 -24.55 -8.63 6.14
C PRO A 105 -24.49 -8.75 4.61
N GLY A 106 -25.60 -8.43 3.92
CA GLY A 106 -25.66 -8.46 2.45
C GLY A 106 -24.76 -7.42 1.79
N ASP A 107 -24.69 -6.22 2.36
CA ASP A 107 -23.85 -5.13 1.87
C ASP A 107 -22.37 -5.41 2.13
N LEU A 108 -22.04 -5.99 3.29
CA LEU A 108 -20.69 -6.42 3.62
C LEU A 108 -20.21 -7.50 2.65
N LYS A 109 -21.03 -8.53 2.40
CA LYS A 109 -20.71 -9.59 1.43
C LYS A 109 -20.47 -9.02 0.04
N ARG A 110 -21.33 -8.11 -0.42
CA ARG A 110 -21.16 -7.45 -1.72
C ARG A 110 -19.84 -6.68 -1.77
N ARG A 111 -19.55 -5.84 -0.76
CA ARG A 111 -18.31 -5.05 -0.69
C ARG A 111 -17.07 -5.94 -0.71
N LEU A 112 -17.00 -6.97 0.14
CA LEU A 112 -15.84 -7.87 0.20
C LEU A 112 -15.65 -8.64 -1.12
N THR A 113 -16.73 -8.98 -1.82
CA THR A 113 -16.67 -9.59 -3.15
C THR A 113 -16.07 -8.62 -4.18
N GLU A 114 -16.48 -7.35 -4.16
CA GLU A 114 -15.93 -6.30 -5.01
C GLU A 114 -14.43 -6.06 -4.72
N GLU A 115 -14.04 -5.97 -3.44
CA GLU A 115 -12.64 -5.80 -3.02
C GLU A 115 -11.77 -6.99 -3.44
N ALA A 116 -12.24 -8.22 -3.22
CA ALA A 116 -11.53 -9.43 -3.62
C ALA A 116 -11.30 -9.47 -5.14
N ALA A 117 -12.32 -9.12 -5.93
CA ALA A 117 -12.22 -9.06 -7.38
C ALA A 117 -11.28 -7.94 -7.85
N TYR A 118 -11.39 -6.74 -7.25
CA TYR A 118 -10.54 -5.60 -7.57
C TYR A 118 -9.06 -5.92 -7.36
N TYR A 119 -8.70 -6.38 -6.16
CA TYR A 119 -7.29 -6.67 -5.84
C TYR A 119 -6.74 -7.85 -6.64
N ALA A 120 -7.55 -8.87 -6.94
CA ALA A 120 -7.14 -9.99 -7.78
C ALA A 120 -6.86 -9.54 -9.22
N GLN A 121 -7.75 -8.73 -9.81
CA GLN A 121 -7.55 -8.18 -11.15
C GLN A 121 -6.32 -7.28 -11.20
N PHE A 122 -6.13 -6.43 -10.19
CA PHE A 122 -5.00 -5.53 -10.14
C PHE A 122 -3.67 -6.28 -9.95
N ALA A 123 -3.64 -7.29 -9.09
CA ALA A 123 -2.49 -8.19 -8.95
C ALA A 123 -2.14 -8.89 -10.27
N ALA A 124 -3.15 -9.34 -11.03
CA ALA A 124 -2.93 -9.96 -12.34
C ALA A 124 -2.33 -8.96 -13.36
N SER A 125 -2.82 -7.72 -13.40
CA SER A 125 -2.24 -6.67 -14.25
C SER A 125 -0.79 -6.36 -13.88
N LEU A 126 -0.47 -6.29 -12.58
CA LEU A 126 0.89 -6.10 -12.10
C LEU A 126 1.80 -7.28 -12.42
N ARG A 127 1.26 -8.51 -12.38
CA ARG A 127 2.00 -9.73 -12.76
C ARG A 127 2.35 -9.73 -14.24
N GLU A 128 1.42 -9.40 -15.12
CA GLU A 128 1.73 -9.26 -16.55
C GLU A 128 2.82 -8.20 -16.78
N TYR A 129 2.75 -7.08 -16.04
CA TYR A 129 3.80 -6.06 -16.12
C TYR A 129 5.15 -6.57 -15.60
N ALA A 130 5.18 -7.35 -14.53
CA ALA A 130 6.39 -8.01 -14.03
C ALA A 130 6.97 -8.99 -15.07
N ASP A 131 6.12 -9.83 -15.66
CA ASP A 131 6.50 -10.83 -16.65
C ASP A 131 7.05 -10.16 -17.92
N SER A 132 6.50 -9.01 -18.34
CA SER A 132 7.06 -8.22 -19.45
C SER A 132 8.53 -7.80 -19.21
N LYS A 133 8.90 -7.54 -17.96
CA LYS A 133 10.29 -7.23 -17.57
C LYS A 133 11.16 -8.49 -17.59
N ASP A 134 10.63 -9.62 -17.13
CA ASP A 134 11.35 -10.90 -17.13
C ASP A 134 11.60 -11.42 -18.55
N ARG A 135 10.69 -11.12 -19.49
CA ARG A 135 10.85 -11.37 -20.94
C ARG A 135 11.85 -10.42 -21.61
N GLY A 136 12.35 -9.41 -20.90
CA GLY A 136 13.36 -8.47 -21.41
C GLY A 136 12.82 -7.38 -22.34
N GLU A 137 11.49 -7.18 -22.42
CA GLU A 137 10.86 -6.18 -23.29
C GLU A 137 11.31 -4.74 -22.98
N TRP A 138 11.83 -4.52 -21.76
CA TRP A 138 12.32 -3.25 -21.25
C TRP A 138 13.86 -3.23 -21.04
N GLY A 139 14.57 -4.20 -21.62
CA GLY A 139 16.01 -4.44 -21.41
C GLY A 139 16.32 -5.07 -20.06
N THR A 140 17.55 -5.56 -19.86
CA THR A 140 17.95 -6.37 -18.70
C THR A 140 18.88 -5.65 -17.71
N GLY A 141 19.06 -4.33 -17.86
CA GLY A 141 19.95 -3.54 -17.02
C GLY A 141 19.51 -3.41 -15.55
N GLU A 142 20.40 -2.88 -14.71
CA GLU A 142 20.17 -2.70 -13.26
C GLU A 142 18.85 -1.98 -12.94
N ARG A 143 18.51 -0.96 -13.72
CA ARG A 143 17.23 -0.24 -13.61
C ARG A 143 16.03 -1.18 -13.76
N THR A 144 16.00 -2.00 -14.82
CA THR A 144 14.87 -2.91 -15.05
C THR A 144 14.76 -3.92 -13.91
N ARG A 145 15.89 -4.43 -13.42
CA ARG A 145 15.92 -5.33 -12.25
C ARG A 145 15.39 -4.65 -10.99
N ALA A 146 15.78 -3.41 -10.71
CA ALA A 146 15.26 -2.64 -9.58
C ALA A 146 13.75 -2.41 -9.68
N GLN A 147 13.25 -2.02 -10.86
CA GLN A 147 11.81 -1.87 -11.10
C GLN A 147 11.07 -3.19 -10.94
N ARG A 148 11.63 -4.30 -11.43
CA ARG A 148 11.04 -5.65 -11.29
C ARG A 148 10.90 -6.07 -9.82
N ILE A 149 11.86 -5.72 -8.96
CA ILE A 149 11.76 -5.92 -7.50
C ILE A 149 10.60 -5.11 -6.92
N GLY A 150 10.47 -3.83 -7.31
CA GLY A 150 9.37 -2.99 -6.84
C GLY A 150 7.99 -3.50 -7.26
N VAL A 151 7.85 -3.95 -8.51
CA VAL A 151 6.60 -4.53 -9.02
C VAL A 151 6.27 -5.84 -8.31
N GLU A 152 7.26 -6.68 -8.00
CA GLU A 152 7.04 -7.92 -7.22
C GLU A 152 6.37 -7.63 -5.87
N ALA A 153 6.86 -6.62 -5.15
CA ALA A 153 6.28 -6.24 -3.87
C ALA A 153 4.82 -5.81 -4.04
N ALA A 154 4.52 -5.04 -5.10
CA ALA A 154 3.15 -4.63 -5.41
C ALA A 154 2.24 -5.82 -5.74
N VAL A 155 2.73 -6.81 -6.52
CA VAL A 155 1.99 -8.05 -6.79
C VAL A 155 1.63 -8.74 -5.48
N ARG A 156 2.63 -9.00 -4.62
CA ARG A 156 2.43 -9.73 -3.35
C ARG A 156 1.46 -9.04 -2.41
N VAL A 157 1.55 -7.72 -2.29
CA VAL A 157 0.64 -6.93 -1.45
C VAL A 157 -0.80 -7.07 -1.96
N ASN A 158 -1.02 -6.94 -3.27
CA ASN A 158 -2.37 -7.02 -3.83
C ASN A 158 -2.94 -8.46 -3.79
N GLU A 159 -2.10 -9.48 -3.95
CA GLU A 159 -2.54 -10.86 -3.73
C GLU A 159 -2.95 -11.13 -2.28
N ALA A 160 -2.18 -10.60 -1.32
CA ALA A 160 -2.49 -10.70 0.09
C ALA A 160 -3.82 -10.00 0.43
N LEU A 161 -4.07 -8.82 -0.15
CA LEU A 161 -5.34 -8.10 0.03
C LEU A 161 -6.52 -8.84 -0.60
N ALA A 162 -6.35 -9.41 -1.80
CA ALA A 162 -7.37 -10.24 -2.42
C ALA A 162 -7.67 -11.50 -1.59
N ALA A 163 -6.63 -12.13 -1.06
CA ALA A 163 -6.75 -13.30 -0.19
C ALA A 163 -7.44 -12.95 1.14
N TRP A 164 -7.09 -11.80 1.74
CA TRP A 164 -7.73 -11.29 2.93
C TRP A 164 -9.23 -11.04 2.71
N ALA A 165 -9.63 -10.39 1.62
CA ALA A 165 -11.03 -10.12 1.33
C ALA A 165 -11.84 -11.42 1.12
N ARG A 166 -11.24 -12.44 0.48
CA ARG A 166 -11.84 -13.79 0.38
C ARG A 166 -11.97 -14.48 1.73
N TRP A 167 -10.92 -14.44 2.54
CA TRP A 167 -10.95 -14.98 3.90
C TRP A 167 -12.06 -14.31 4.73
N ALA A 168 -12.22 -12.99 4.63
CA ALA A 168 -13.26 -12.26 5.33
C ALA A 168 -14.68 -12.64 4.87
N LEU A 169 -14.88 -13.04 3.61
CA LEU A 169 -16.17 -13.56 3.11
C LEU A 169 -16.53 -14.93 3.71
N GLU A 170 -15.53 -15.76 3.94
CA GLU A 170 -15.68 -17.11 4.48
C GLU A 170 -15.72 -17.12 6.01
N THR A 171 -15.24 -16.04 6.62
CA THR A 171 -15.24 -15.84 8.07
C THR A 171 -16.61 -15.37 8.52
N ASP A 172 -17.20 -16.10 9.46
CA ASP A 172 -18.44 -15.67 10.09
C ASP A 172 -18.15 -14.54 11.08
N LEU A 173 -18.19 -13.31 10.59
CA LEU A 173 -17.91 -12.10 11.39
C LEU A 173 -19.01 -11.82 12.43
N MET A 174 -20.18 -12.46 12.32
CA MET A 174 -21.40 -12.10 13.08
C MET A 174 -22.03 -13.28 13.83
N ALA A 175 -21.44 -14.48 13.81
CA ALA A 175 -21.84 -15.57 14.72
C ALA A 175 -21.09 -15.47 16.04
N ASP A 176 -21.85 -15.28 17.12
CA ASP A 176 -21.38 -15.02 18.49
C ASP A 176 -20.50 -16.12 19.12
N GLU A 177 -20.33 -17.31 18.51
CA GLU A 177 -19.65 -18.44 19.17
C GLU A 177 -18.31 -18.89 18.55
N GLU A 178 -17.93 -18.44 17.35
CA GLU A 178 -16.76 -19.01 16.63
C GLU A 178 -15.76 -17.99 16.07
N PHE A 179 -15.88 -16.70 16.40
CA PHE A 179 -14.97 -15.69 15.84
C PHE A 179 -13.52 -15.91 16.33
N GLY A 180 -12.64 -16.34 15.42
CA GLY A 180 -11.19 -16.49 15.66
C GLY A 180 -10.66 -17.93 15.78
N ARG A 181 -11.48 -18.98 15.61
CA ARG A 181 -10.99 -20.37 15.51
C ARG A 181 -10.81 -20.81 14.06
N PRO A 182 -9.61 -21.27 13.63
CA PRO A 182 -9.48 -21.98 12.37
C PRO A 182 -10.35 -23.23 12.40
N ARG A 183 -11.27 -23.41 11.45
CA ARG A 183 -12.04 -24.66 11.32
C ARG A 183 -11.07 -25.84 11.16
N GLY A 184 -11.06 -26.73 12.15
CA GLY A 184 -10.18 -27.91 12.21
C GLY A 184 -9.34 -28.05 13.50
N ALA A 185 -9.31 -27.06 14.37
CA ALA A 185 -8.67 -27.19 15.68
C ALA A 185 -9.60 -27.94 16.66
N ALA A 186 -9.13 -29.06 17.22
CA ALA A 186 -9.86 -29.79 18.25
C ALA A 186 -10.16 -28.88 19.46
N PRO A 187 -11.32 -29.03 20.13
CA PRO A 187 -11.61 -28.25 21.32
C PRO A 187 -10.56 -28.54 22.40
N ALA A 188 -10.03 -27.50 23.02
CA ALA A 188 -9.17 -27.66 24.20
C ALA A 188 -10.00 -28.31 25.33
N GLU A 189 -9.74 -29.58 25.61
CA GLU A 189 -10.30 -30.26 26.77
C GLU A 189 -9.82 -29.60 28.05
N GLY A 190 -10.77 -29.17 28.89
CA GLY A 190 -10.56 -29.05 30.32
C GLY A 190 -10.33 -27.63 30.85
N ALA A 191 -11.43 -26.93 31.12
CA ALA A 191 -11.48 -25.99 32.24
C ALA A 191 -12.84 -26.16 32.95
N ARG A 192 -12.91 -27.14 33.85
CA ARG A 192 -14.00 -27.22 34.83
C ARG A 192 -13.91 -25.98 35.74
N SER A 193 -14.99 -25.21 35.81
CA SER A 193 -15.13 -24.13 36.79
C SER A 193 -15.22 -24.70 38.21
N PRO A 194 -14.57 -24.11 39.22
CA PRO A 194 -14.80 -24.50 40.60
C PRO A 194 -16.08 -23.84 41.12
N GLU A 195 -16.95 -24.65 41.72
CA GLU A 195 -18.15 -24.23 42.42
C GLU A 195 -17.79 -23.26 43.57
N ARG A 196 -18.55 -22.16 43.69
CA ARG A 196 -18.45 -21.24 44.82
C ARG A 196 -19.08 -21.90 46.05
N GLY A 197 -18.23 -22.40 46.95
CA GLY A 197 -18.62 -22.68 48.32
C GLY A 197 -19.00 -21.38 49.04
N GLY A 198 -20.26 -21.26 49.42
CA GLY A 198 -20.75 -20.18 50.27
C GLY A 198 -20.30 -20.39 51.70
N ASP A 199 -19.44 -19.52 52.20
CA ASP A 199 -19.30 -19.27 53.62
C ASP A 199 -19.04 -17.77 53.83
N THR A 200 -20.01 -17.09 54.41
CA THR A 200 -19.75 -15.85 55.16
C THR A 200 -20.92 -15.58 56.10
N ALA A 201 -20.70 -16.00 57.34
CA ALA A 201 -21.42 -15.51 58.50
C ALA A 201 -21.33 -13.98 58.59
N ALA A 202 -22.47 -13.31 58.77
CA ALA A 202 -22.51 -11.94 59.27
C ALA A 202 -23.55 -11.85 60.39
N ARG A 203 -23.05 -11.44 61.56
CA ARG A 203 -23.73 -11.24 62.84
C ARG A 203 -24.52 -9.92 62.86
N GLY A 204 -25.65 -9.94 63.56
CA GLY A 204 -26.28 -8.82 64.27
C GLY A 204 -27.25 -7.95 63.45
N PRO A 205 -28.41 -7.53 63.99
CA PRO A 205 -28.49 -6.91 65.33
C PRO A 205 -29.70 -7.28 66.21
N ALA A 206 -29.54 -7.13 67.53
CA ALA A 206 -30.57 -6.84 68.55
C ALA A 206 -29.79 -6.32 69.78
N GLY A 207 -30.04 -5.16 70.38
CA GLY A 207 -31.33 -4.57 70.74
C GLY A 207 -31.63 -4.92 72.19
N GLY A 208 -31.21 -4.07 73.14
CA GLY A 208 -31.40 -4.23 74.59
C GLY A 208 -30.36 -3.48 75.41
#